data_AF-A0A924FV33-F1
#
_entry.id   AF-A0A924FV33-F1
#
_cell.length_a   1.000
_cell.length_b   1.000
_cell.length_c   1.000
_cell.angle_alpha   90.00
_cell.angle_beta   90.00
_cell.angle_gamma   90.00
#
_symmetry.space_group_name_H-M   'P 1'
#
loop_
_entity.id
_entity.type
_entity.pdbx_description
1 polymer ?
#
loop_
_entity_poly.entity_id
_entity_poly.type
_entity_poly.pdbx_seq_one_letter_code
_entity_poly.pdbx_strand_id
1 'polypeptide(L)'
;MPKPRYIIGLNTYDHDVSACLLRDGEIVYAIEKERITREKHATGFYREVIDYCLGAEGITLDDVEWVVSNCYILPVPEMEDRLVYQDMPGFLPDYERAEATKHPLYRSRTGKVVTISHHLAHAYSAFAVCPFDEGAIMIVDGVGSYRSDVMESFPAADAGSPLARESESYYSFSGSRLDCVKKVWMEPDRGFLSDEFYNMPGLGALYSRASTYVFGDWNKCGELVGRGPYG
;
A
#
# COMPACT_ATOMS: atom_id res chain seq x y z
N MET A 1 30.91 -9.52 -15.28
CA MET A 1 29.44 -9.73 -15.25
C MET A 1 28.79 -8.37 -15.02
N PRO A 2 27.61 -8.08 -15.59
CA PRO A 2 26.89 -6.85 -15.25
C PRO A 2 26.56 -6.84 -13.76
N LYS A 3 26.53 -5.63 -13.16
CA LYS A 3 26.12 -5.45 -11.76
C LYS A 3 24.62 -5.84 -11.63
N PRO A 4 24.20 -6.57 -10.58
CA PRO A 4 22.79 -6.90 -10.38
C PRO A 4 21.95 -5.62 -10.28
N ARG A 5 20.69 -5.71 -10.74
CA ARG A 5 19.72 -4.61 -10.63
C ARG A 5 18.86 -4.80 -9.38
N TYR A 6 18.81 -3.76 -8.56
CA TYR A 6 18.04 -3.77 -7.31
C TYR A 6 16.90 -2.76 -7.34
N ILE A 7 15.71 -3.20 -6.93
CA ILE A 7 14.50 -2.38 -6.79
C ILE A 7 13.89 -2.65 -5.42
N ILE A 8 13.50 -1.59 -4.71
CA ILE A 8 12.77 -1.72 -3.44
C ILE A 8 11.32 -1.29 -3.64
N GLY A 9 10.38 -2.15 -3.29
CA GLY A 9 8.96 -1.82 -3.12
C GLY A 9 8.65 -1.48 -1.67
N LEU A 10 7.83 -0.44 -1.42
CA LEU A 10 7.45 0.03 -0.08
C LEU A 10 5.93 0.22 0.04
N ASN A 11 5.37 -0.24 1.16
CA ASN A 11 4.09 0.23 1.70
C ASN A 11 4.39 1.19 2.86
N THR A 12 3.94 2.45 2.78
CA THR A 12 4.44 3.52 3.66
C THR A 12 3.37 4.16 4.55
N TYR A 13 3.80 4.57 5.76
CA TYR A 13 3.11 5.40 6.76
C TYR A 13 1.87 4.83 7.43
N ASP A 14 1.11 4.02 6.73
CA ASP A 14 -0.12 3.40 7.21
C ASP A 14 0.14 2.06 7.93
N HIS A 15 -0.92 1.38 8.38
CA HIS A 15 -0.88 -0.01 8.79
C HIS A 15 -0.12 -0.88 7.78
N ASP A 16 0.61 -1.84 8.33
CA ASP A 16 1.39 -2.82 7.58
C ASP A 16 2.54 -2.19 6.74
N VAL A 17 3.28 -1.24 7.35
CA VAL A 17 4.54 -0.74 6.77
C VAL A 17 5.43 -1.92 6.41
N SER A 18 5.89 -1.98 5.17
CA SER A 18 6.64 -3.13 4.66
C SER A 18 7.58 -2.76 3.52
N ALA A 19 8.56 -3.63 3.28
CA ALA A 19 9.48 -3.52 2.16
C ALA A 19 9.66 -4.87 1.45
N CYS A 20 9.88 -4.81 0.14
CA CYS A 20 10.26 -5.95 -0.70
C CYS A 20 11.47 -5.54 -1.56
N LEU A 21 12.56 -6.31 -1.50
CA LEU A 21 13.74 -6.13 -2.33
C LEU A 21 13.72 -7.14 -3.48
N LEU A 22 13.84 -6.62 -4.71
CA LEU A 22 14.03 -7.40 -5.92
C LEU A 22 15.49 -7.37 -6.35
N ARG A 23 16.01 -8.51 -6.81
CA ARG A 23 17.30 -8.64 -7.50
C ARG A 23 17.08 -9.28 -8.86
N ASP A 24 17.36 -8.52 -9.92
CA ASP A 24 17.20 -8.96 -11.31
C ASP A 24 15.79 -9.53 -11.63
N GLY A 25 14.76 -8.95 -11.00
CA GLY A 25 13.35 -9.34 -11.18
C GLY A 25 12.83 -10.36 -10.16
N GLU A 26 13.72 -10.99 -9.37
CA GLU A 26 13.36 -11.98 -8.38
C GLU A 26 13.25 -11.37 -6.98
N ILE A 27 12.25 -11.78 -6.21
CA ILE A 27 12.11 -11.39 -4.80
C ILE A 27 13.21 -12.08 -3.99
N VAL A 28 14.09 -11.30 -3.36
CA VAL A 28 15.15 -11.82 -2.48
C VAL A 28 14.81 -11.66 -1.00
N TYR A 29 14.16 -10.55 -0.63
CA TYR A 29 13.70 -10.31 0.74
C TYR A 29 12.37 -9.57 0.73
N ALA A 30 11.49 -9.93 1.64
CA ALA A 30 10.27 -9.18 1.94
C ALA A 30 10.02 -9.22 3.45
N ILE A 31 9.69 -8.06 4.03
CA ILE A 31 9.52 -7.93 5.48
C ILE A 31 8.47 -6.87 5.81
N GLU A 32 7.62 -7.18 6.78
CA GLU A 32 6.71 -6.24 7.42
C GLU A 32 7.36 -5.69 8.70
N LYS A 33 7.15 -4.40 8.97
CA LYS A 33 7.68 -3.70 10.14
C LYS A 33 7.26 -4.37 11.45
N GLU A 34 6.04 -4.92 11.51
CA GLU A 34 5.57 -5.64 12.70
C GLU A 34 6.44 -6.86 13.09
N ARG A 35 7.15 -7.46 12.12
CA ARG A 35 8.07 -8.57 12.40
C ARG A 35 9.31 -8.09 13.14
N ILE A 36 9.72 -6.84 12.91
CA ILE A 36 10.88 -6.18 13.51
C ILE A 36 10.50 -5.55 14.85
N THR A 37 9.45 -4.71 14.89
CA THR A 37 9.03 -3.97 16.09
C THR A 37 8.29 -4.83 17.09
N ARG A 38 7.69 -5.95 16.64
CA ARG A 38 6.77 -6.80 17.41
C ARG A 38 5.45 -6.11 17.78
N GLU A 39 5.16 -4.98 17.17
CA GLU A 39 3.91 -4.25 17.27
C GLU A 39 3.03 -4.63 16.08
N LYS A 40 1.87 -5.25 16.35
CA LYS A 40 0.96 -5.72 15.30
C LYS A 40 0.47 -4.52 14.46
N HIS A 41 0.48 -4.64 13.14
CA HIS A 41 0.11 -3.58 12.20
C HIS A 41 0.96 -2.30 12.36
N ALA A 42 2.25 -2.47 12.64
CA ALA A 42 3.17 -1.35 12.86
C ALA A 42 3.10 -0.30 11.75
N THR A 43 2.80 0.94 12.14
CA THR A 43 2.73 2.12 11.28
C THR A 43 4.07 2.88 11.29
N GLY A 44 4.12 4.08 10.71
CA GLY A 44 5.25 4.98 10.90
C GLY A 44 6.23 5.05 9.74
N PHE A 45 7.43 5.51 10.05
CA PHE A 45 8.52 5.60 9.10
C PHE A 45 9.03 4.22 8.71
N TYR A 46 9.50 4.08 7.48
CA TYR A 46 9.82 2.81 6.82
C TYR A 46 11.32 2.47 6.86
N ARG A 47 12.10 3.10 7.74
CA ARG A 47 13.56 2.93 7.76
C ARG A 47 13.96 1.48 8.07
N GLU A 48 13.38 0.88 9.10
CA GLU A 48 13.81 -0.42 9.61
C GLU A 48 13.62 -1.55 8.60
N VAL A 49 12.55 -1.47 7.79
CA VAL A 49 12.29 -2.45 6.73
C VAL A 49 13.27 -2.29 5.56
N ILE A 50 13.73 -1.07 5.27
CA ILE A 50 14.80 -0.82 4.29
C ILE A 50 16.15 -1.31 4.81
N ASP A 51 16.52 -0.90 6.03
CA ASP A 51 17.78 -1.29 6.68
C ASP A 51 17.89 -2.81 6.76
N TYR A 52 16.79 -3.51 7.05
CA TYR A 52 16.72 -4.97 7.04
C TYR A 52 17.03 -5.56 5.66
N CYS A 53 16.31 -5.13 4.61
CA CYS A 53 16.50 -5.64 3.26
C CYS A 53 17.91 -5.40 2.72
N LEU A 54 18.45 -4.18 2.92
CA LEU A 54 19.80 -3.82 2.49
C LEU A 54 20.86 -4.63 3.26
N GLY A 55 20.71 -4.75 4.58
CA GLY A 55 21.61 -5.50 5.44
C GLY A 55 21.62 -7.00 5.13
N ALA A 56 20.45 -7.58 4.82
CA ALA A 56 20.32 -9.00 4.49
C ALA A 56 20.98 -9.35 3.14
N GLU A 57 20.89 -8.48 2.14
CA GLU A 57 21.57 -8.65 0.84
C GLU A 57 23.04 -8.20 0.87
N GLY A 58 23.45 -7.43 1.88
CA GLY A 58 24.81 -6.90 2.00
C GLY A 58 25.12 -5.76 1.03
N ILE A 59 24.11 -4.95 0.69
CA ILE A 59 24.21 -3.81 -0.23
C ILE A 59 23.89 -2.49 0.47
N THR A 60 24.10 -1.39 -0.23
CA THR A 60 23.77 -0.03 0.23
C THR A 60 22.68 0.57 -0.64
N LEU A 61 22.09 1.68 -0.18
CA LEU A 61 21.09 2.41 -0.96
C LEU A 61 21.63 2.92 -2.31
N ASP A 62 22.94 3.14 -2.44
CA ASP A 62 23.58 3.54 -3.70
C ASP A 62 23.53 2.43 -4.77
N ASP A 63 23.37 1.19 -4.35
CA ASP A 63 23.19 0.03 -5.24
C ASP A 63 21.76 -0.09 -5.77
N VAL A 64 20.80 0.60 -5.15
CA VAL A 64 19.38 0.57 -5.51
C VAL A 64 19.12 1.52 -6.68
N GLU A 65 18.50 0.97 -7.73
CA GLU A 65 18.14 1.69 -8.94
C GLU A 65 16.85 2.49 -8.75
N TRP A 66 15.81 1.81 -8.24
CA TRP A 66 14.48 2.38 -8.04
C TRP A 66 13.91 2.04 -6.68
N VAL A 67 13.17 2.99 -6.12
CA VAL A 67 12.29 2.78 -4.97
C VAL A 67 10.87 3.07 -5.43
N VAL A 68 10.00 2.07 -5.34
CA VAL A 68 8.59 2.18 -5.70
C VAL A 68 7.78 2.17 -4.41
N SER A 69 7.06 3.24 -4.13
CA SER A 69 6.28 3.40 -2.91
C SER A 69 4.78 3.52 -3.21
N ASN A 70 3.97 3.15 -2.23
CA ASN A 70 2.54 3.40 -2.24
C ASN A 70 2.07 3.70 -0.81
N CYS A 71 0.95 4.41 -0.70
CA CYS A 71 0.25 4.68 0.55
C CYS A 71 -1.22 4.86 0.20
N TYR A 72 -2.11 4.13 0.87
CA TYR A 72 -3.53 4.18 0.55
C TYR A 72 -4.18 5.51 0.94
N ILE A 73 -3.64 6.25 1.91
CA ILE A 73 -4.22 7.49 2.44
C ILE A 73 -4.15 8.59 1.39
N LEU A 74 -2.94 8.89 0.94
CA LEU A 74 -2.58 9.95 0.01
C LEU A 74 -1.33 9.51 -0.76
N PRO A 75 -1.06 10.10 -1.94
CA PRO A 75 0.24 9.97 -2.58
C PRO A 75 1.37 10.26 -1.58
N VAL A 76 2.39 9.40 -1.57
CA VAL A 76 3.50 9.49 -0.60
C VAL A 76 4.13 10.89 -0.52
N PRO A 77 4.41 11.60 -1.63
CA PRO A 77 4.95 12.96 -1.56
C PRO A 77 4.02 13.95 -0.85
N GLU A 78 2.71 13.84 -1.08
CA GLU A 78 1.72 14.69 -0.42
C GLU A 78 1.60 14.35 1.08
N MET A 79 1.62 13.05 1.42
CA MET A 79 1.63 12.60 2.81
C MET A 79 2.85 13.14 3.57
N GLU A 80 4.05 13.02 2.98
CA GLU A 80 5.28 13.54 3.56
C GLU A 80 5.28 15.07 3.70
N ASP A 81 4.69 15.80 2.74
CA ASP A 81 4.55 17.26 2.84
C ASP A 81 3.58 17.67 3.96
N ARG A 82 2.45 16.96 4.14
CA ARG A 82 1.52 17.21 5.26
C ARG A 82 2.16 16.92 6.62
N LEU A 83 2.95 15.84 6.71
CA LEU A 83 3.68 15.47 7.91
C LEU A 83 4.68 16.54 8.37
N VAL A 84 5.11 17.48 7.52
CA VAL A 84 5.98 18.60 7.94
C VAL A 84 5.26 19.60 8.84
N TYR A 85 4.00 19.91 8.54
CA TYR A 85 3.28 21.02 9.18
C TYR A 85 2.16 20.54 10.12
N GLN A 86 1.74 19.28 9.99
CA GLN A 86 0.72 18.67 10.84
C GLN A 86 1.37 17.64 11.75
N ASP A 87 1.12 17.79 13.05
CA ASP A 87 1.49 16.74 13.98
C ASP A 87 0.48 15.60 13.92
N MET A 88 0.96 14.42 13.56
CA MET A 88 0.16 13.21 13.36
C MET A 88 0.83 12.05 14.09
N PRO A 89 0.83 12.04 15.44
CA PRO A 89 1.62 11.10 16.23
C PRO A 89 1.26 9.63 16.02
N GLY A 90 0.04 9.33 15.53
CA GLY A 90 -0.36 7.97 15.14
C GLY A 90 0.20 7.50 13.78
N PHE A 91 0.66 8.42 12.94
CA PHE A 91 1.22 8.14 11.61
C PHE A 91 2.73 8.30 11.54
N LEU A 92 3.29 9.25 12.29
CA LEU A 92 4.73 9.44 12.40
C LEU A 92 5.05 9.95 13.81
N PRO A 93 5.39 9.06 14.74
CA PRO A 93 5.82 9.43 16.09
C PRO A 93 7.02 10.38 16.08
N ASP A 94 7.14 11.24 17.10
CA ASP A 94 8.19 12.27 17.17
C ASP A 94 9.62 11.73 17.05
N TYR A 95 9.88 10.54 17.61
CA TYR A 95 11.20 9.93 17.53
C TYR A 95 11.53 9.52 16.08
N GLU A 96 10.56 8.97 15.35
CA GLU A 96 10.73 8.60 13.93
C GLU A 96 10.78 9.81 13.02
N ARG A 97 10.06 10.89 13.36
CA ARG A 97 10.11 12.16 12.62
C ARG A 97 11.52 12.73 12.55
N ALA A 98 12.26 12.68 13.66
CA ALA A 98 13.65 13.12 13.73
C ALA A 98 14.60 12.22 12.91
N GLU A 99 14.23 10.97 12.65
CA GLU A 99 14.98 10.05 11.79
C GLU A 99 14.62 10.23 10.31
N ALA A 100 13.32 10.36 10.01
CA ALA A 100 12.80 10.57 8.67
C ALA A 100 13.44 11.77 7.99
N THR A 101 13.52 12.90 8.70
CA THR A 101 14.16 14.13 8.18
C THR A 101 15.64 14.00 7.78
N LYS A 102 16.32 12.94 8.24
CA LYS A 102 17.72 12.65 7.91
C LYS A 102 17.86 11.57 6.84
N HIS A 103 16.78 10.86 6.52
CA HIS A 103 16.81 9.72 5.63
C HIS A 103 16.76 10.17 4.15
N PRO A 104 17.64 9.66 3.27
CA PRO A 104 17.76 10.13 1.88
C PRO A 104 16.53 9.88 1.00
N LEU A 105 15.66 8.95 1.40
CA LEU A 105 14.41 8.66 0.70
C LEU A 105 13.22 9.52 1.16
N TYR A 106 13.29 10.12 2.35
CA TYR A 106 12.22 10.97 2.85
C TYR A 106 12.21 12.30 2.11
N ARG A 107 11.07 12.65 1.50
CA ARG A 107 10.91 13.83 0.63
C ARG A 107 11.98 13.88 -0.46
N SER A 108 12.38 12.70 -0.95
CA SER A 108 13.40 12.59 -1.97
C SER A 108 12.93 13.27 -3.25
N ARG A 109 13.73 14.22 -3.73
CA ARG A 109 13.55 14.83 -5.06
C ARG A 109 14.38 14.14 -6.12
N THR A 110 15.00 13.01 -5.77
CA THR A 110 15.70 12.20 -6.74
C THR A 110 14.67 11.56 -7.66
N GLY A 111 14.98 11.47 -8.95
CA GLY A 111 14.16 10.70 -9.88
C GLY A 111 14.21 9.19 -9.63
N LYS A 112 14.73 8.71 -8.49
CA LYS A 112 14.79 7.28 -8.12
C LYS A 112 13.55 6.80 -7.38
N VAL A 113 12.78 7.70 -6.78
CA VAL A 113 11.58 7.36 -6.01
C VAL A 113 10.36 7.59 -6.88
N VAL A 114 9.54 6.56 -7.05
CA VAL A 114 8.29 6.59 -7.81
C VAL A 114 7.17 6.17 -6.89
N THR A 115 6.04 6.87 -6.96
CA THR A 115 4.82 6.48 -6.25
C THR A 115 3.79 5.95 -7.23
N ILE A 116 3.14 4.85 -6.85
CA ILE A 116 2.06 4.21 -7.62
C ILE A 116 0.77 4.17 -6.80
N SER A 117 -0.34 3.99 -7.49
CA SER A 117 -1.66 3.84 -6.87
C SER A 117 -1.76 2.56 -6.04
N HIS A 118 -2.58 2.59 -4.99
CA HIS A 118 -2.63 1.52 -4.00
C HIS A 118 -3.14 0.20 -4.60
N HIS A 119 -4.27 0.22 -5.31
CA HIS A 119 -4.77 -0.99 -5.97
C HIS A 119 -3.88 -1.45 -7.13
N LEU A 120 -3.12 -0.54 -7.75
CA LEU A 120 -2.11 -0.93 -8.75
C LEU A 120 -0.97 -1.71 -8.10
N ALA A 121 -0.53 -1.30 -6.90
CA ALA A 121 0.46 -2.06 -6.12
C ALA A 121 -0.06 -3.46 -5.76
N HIS A 122 -1.33 -3.58 -5.34
CA HIS A 122 -1.99 -4.87 -5.13
C HIS A 122 -2.04 -5.72 -6.41
N ALA A 123 -2.34 -5.12 -7.56
CA ALA A 123 -2.37 -5.84 -8.82
C ALA A 123 -0.98 -6.38 -9.18
N TYR A 124 0.07 -5.57 -9.04
CA TYR A 124 1.45 -6.03 -9.29
C TYR A 124 1.88 -7.13 -8.33
N SER A 125 1.49 -7.10 -7.05
CA SER A 125 1.88 -8.15 -6.10
C SER A 125 1.26 -9.51 -6.40
N ALA A 126 0.04 -9.53 -6.93
CA ALA A 126 -0.61 -10.76 -7.40
C ALA A 126 -0.07 -11.21 -8.77
N PHE A 127 0.04 -10.26 -9.70
CA PHE A 127 0.53 -10.49 -11.06
C PHE A 127 1.95 -11.06 -11.10
N ALA A 128 2.89 -10.43 -10.37
CA ALA A 128 4.31 -10.72 -10.49
C ALA A 128 4.72 -12.10 -9.98
N VAL A 129 3.92 -12.72 -9.11
CA VAL A 129 4.15 -14.08 -8.58
C VAL A 129 3.19 -15.11 -9.16
N CYS A 130 2.37 -14.71 -10.12
CA CYS A 130 1.40 -15.56 -10.78
C CYS A 130 2.11 -16.55 -11.73
N PRO A 131 1.74 -17.84 -11.75
CA PRO A 131 2.35 -18.81 -12.66
C PRO A 131 1.75 -18.78 -14.09
N PHE A 132 0.78 -17.90 -14.34
CA PHE A 132 0.07 -17.82 -15.62
C PHE A 132 0.61 -16.67 -16.47
N ASP A 133 0.66 -16.86 -17.79
CA ASP A 133 1.09 -15.82 -18.74
C ASP A 133 -0.03 -14.83 -19.08
N GLU A 134 -1.29 -15.18 -18.83
CA GLU A 134 -2.45 -14.32 -19.05
C GLU A 134 -3.54 -14.57 -18.02
N GLY A 135 -4.34 -13.55 -17.74
CA GLY A 135 -5.44 -13.68 -16.79
C GLY A 135 -6.12 -12.37 -16.42
N ALA A 136 -6.97 -12.46 -15.41
CA ALA A 136 -7.64 -11.33 -14.80
C ALA A 136 -7.32 -11.25 -13.30
N ILE A 137 -7.23 -10.04 -12.79
CA ILE A 137 -6.96 -9.72 -11.39
C ILE A 137 -8.13 -8.92 -10.87
N MET A 138 -8.64 -9.30 -9.71
CA MET A 138 -9.67 -8.57 -8.99
C MET A 138 -9.12 -8.19 -7.63
N ILE A 139 -9.01 -6.88 -7.40
CA ILE A 139 -8.68 -6.30 -6.11
C ILE A 139 -9.99 -5.94 -5.42
N VAL A 140 -10.19 -6.50 -4.24
CA VAL A 140 -11.29 -6.17 -3.33
C VAL A 140 -10.65 -5.78 -2.02
N ASP A 141 -10.75 -4.50 -1.68
CA ASP A 141 -10.03 -3.92 -0.56
C ASP A 141 -11.00 -3.21 0.40
N GLY A 142 -10.49 -2.82 1.56
CA GLY A 142 -11.13 -1.86 2.44
C GLY A 142 -11.33 -0.52 1.74
N VAL A 143 -10.23 0.06 1.24
CA VAL A 143 -10.24 1.31 0.48
C VAL A 143 -8.88 1.53 -0.20
N GLY A 144 -8.85 1.95 -1.46
CA GLY A 144 -7.62 2.33 -2.16
C GLY A 144 -7.44 3.84 -2.32
N SER A 145 -6.76 4.24 -3.40
CA SER A 145 -6.42 5.64 -3.67
C SER A 145 -7.65 6.50 -3.99
N TYR A 146 -7.52 7.83 -3.88
CA TYR A 146 -8.51 8.74 -4.44
C TYR A 146 -8.52 8.67 -5.96
N ARG A 147 -9.69 8.87 -6.59
CA ARG A 147 -9.85 8.89 -8.04
C ARG A 147 -8.97 9.94 -8.72
N SER A 148 -8.74 11.09 -8.08
CA SER A 148 -7.83 12.13 -8.59
C SER A 148 -6.36 11.73 -8.60
N ASP A 149 -6.00 10.72 -7.80
CA ASP A 149 -4.61 10.37 -7.49
C ASP A 149 -4.19 9.04 -8.14
N VAL A 150 -5.11 8.42 -8.87
CA VAL A 150 -4.84 7.22 -9.64
C VAL A 150 -3.91 7.55 -10.81
N MET A 151 -2.82 6.79 -10.93
CA MET A 151 -1.71 7.08 -11.82
C MET A 151 -1.82 6.30 -13.14
N GLU A 152 -2.45 5.13 -13.12
CA GLU A 152 -2.75 4.34 -14.31
C GLU A 152 -4.00 4.85 -15.04
N SER A 153 -4.07 4.56 -16.35
CA SER A 153 -5.28 4.83 -17.12
C SER A 153 -6.38 3.84 -16.74
N PHE A 154 -7.61 4.33 -16.64
CA PHE A 154 -8.81 3.53 -16.38
C PHE A 154 -9.97 3.99 -17.28
N PRO A 155 -11.01 3.16 -17.48
CA PRO A 155 -12.13 3.51 -18.35
C PRO A 155 -12.82 4.82 -17.95
N ALA A 156 -12.98 5.75 -18.92
CA ALA A 156 -13.63 7.04 -18.68
C ALA A 156 -15.11 6.91 -18.26
N ALA A 157 -15.75 5.77 -18.54
CA ALA A 157 -17.12 5.47 -18.15
C ALA A 157 -17.26 5.13 -16.66
N ASP A 158 -16.16 4.84 -15.95
CA ASP A 158 -16.18 4.55 -14.52
C ASP A 158 -16.41 5.83 -13.73
N ALA A 159 -17.70 6.05 -13.39
CA ALA A 159 -18.19 7.24 -12.74
C ALA A 159 -17.78 7.32 -11.27
N GLY A 160 -17.33 8.49 -10.84
CA GLY A 160 -17.00 8.82 -9.46
C GLY A 160 -16.50 10.26 -9.37
N SER A 161 -16.75 10.92 -8.24
CA SER A 161 -16.17 12.25 -7.98
C SER A 161 -14.64 12.17 -7.84
N PRO A 162 -13.90 13.28 -7.96
CA PRO A 162 -12.45 13.29 -7.70
C PRO A 162 -12.07 12.79 -6.31
N LEU A 163 -12.97 12.95 -5.33
CA LEU A 163 -12.79 12.52 -3.95
C LEU A 163 -13.27 11.09 -3.68
N ALA A 164 -13.85 10.43 -4.69
CA ALA A 164 -14.23 9.04 -4.55
C ALA A 164 -12.98 8.17 -4.40
N ARG A 165 -13.10 7.09 -3.62
CA ARG A 165 -12.01 6.17 -3.29
C ARG A 165 -12.18 4.85 -4.03
N GLU A 166 -11.08 4.17 -4.34
CA GLU A 166 -11.16 2.83 -4.90
C GLU A 166 -11.81 1.86 -3.89
N SER A 167 -12.83 1.11 -4.32
CA SER A 167 -13.38 -0.03 -3.58
C SER A 167 -12.92 -1.34 -4.17
N GLU A 168 -12.94 -1.40 -5.50
CA GLU A 168 -12.56 -2.57 -6.26
C GLU A 168 -11.81 -2.11 -7.51
N SER A 169 -10.88 -2.93 -7.98
CA SER A 169 -10.22 -2.70 -9.26
C SER A 169 -10.00 -4.01 -9.98
N TYR A 170 -10.23 -3.97 -11.28
CA TYR A 170 -10.19 -5.12 -12.16
C TYR A 170 -9.15 -4.85 -13.23
N TYR A 171 -8.24 -5.79 -13.40
CA TYR A 171 -7.20 -5.72 -14.41
C TYR A 171 -7.19 -6.98 -15.25
N SER A 172 -6.78 -6.87 -16.50
CA SER A 172 -6.34 -8.00 -17.32
C SER A 172 -4.83 -7.92 -17.50
N PHE A 173 -4.17 -9.08 -17.57
CA PHE A 173 -2.75 -9.12 -17.89
C PHE A 173 -2.45 -10.13 -19.00
N SER A 174 -1.38 -9.85 -19.74
CA SER A 174 -0.79 -10.75 -20.74
C SER A 174 0.71 -10.48 -20.84
N GLY A 175 1.54 -11.50 -20.62
CA GLY A 175 2.98 -11.34 -20.43
C GLY A 175 3.26 -10.34 -19.31
N SER A 176 4.09 -9.32 -19.58
CA SER A 176 4.41 -8.25 -18.62
C SER A 176 3.43 -7.06 -18.65
N ARG A 177 2.36 -7.13 -19.44
CA ARG A 177 1.42 -6.02 -19.64
C ARG A 177 0.23 -6.17 -18.70
N LEU A 178 -0.12 -5.09 -18.02
CA LEU A 178 -1.29 -4.97 -17.16
C LEU A 178 -2.18 -3.83 -17.66
N ASP A 179 -3.46 -4.10 -17.89
CA ASP A 179 -4.44 -3.11 -18.35
C ASP A 179 -5.61 -3.03 -17.35
N CYS A 180 -5.98 -1.82 -16.94
CA CYS A 180 -7.16 -1.61 -16.09
C CYS A 180 -8.44 -1.80 -16.89
N VAL A 181 -9.24 -2.77 -16.48
CA VAL A 181 -10.53 -3.13 -17.11
C VAL A 181 -11.68 -2.36 -16.49
N LYS A 182 -11.65 -2.13 -15.17
CA LYS A 182 -12.70 -1.42 -14.44
C LYS A 182 -12.23 -0.97 -13.06
N LYS A 183 -12.71 0.17 -12.60
CA LYS A 183 -12.66 0.60 -11.21
C LYS A 183 -14.07 0.81 -10.66
N VAL A 184 -14.28 0.39 -9.42
CA VAL A 184 -15.51 0.67 -8.67
C VAL A 184 -15.14 1.68 -7.59
N TRP A 185 -15.88 2.80 -7.60
CA TRP A 185 -15.62 3.94 -6.75
C TRP A 185 -16.62 4.00 -5.60
N MET A 186 -16.13 4.34 -4.40
CA MET A 186 -16.94 4.72 -3.26
C MET A 186 -16.94 6.23 -3.13
N GLU A 187 -18.11 6.83 -3.22
CA GLU A 187 -18.25 8.25 -2.90
C GLU A 187 -18.03 8.46 -1.39
N PRO A 188 -17.40 9.58 -1.00
CA PRO A 188 -17.25 9.91 0.40
C PRO A 188 -18.63 10.08 1.05
N ASP A 189 -18.80 9.52 2.22
CA ASP A 189 -19.98 9.74 3.06
C ASP A 189 -19.73 10.89 4.05
N ARG A 190 -20.78 11.48 4.61
CA ARG A 190 -20.64 12.57 5.58
C ARG A 190 -19.99 12.07 6.88
N GLY A 191 -18.83 12.62 7.25
CA GLY A 191 -18.19 12.36 8.55
C GLY A 191 -16.68 12.67 8.55
N PHE A 192 -15.98 12.27 9.61
CA PHE A 192 -14.51 12.21 9.62
C PHE A 192 -14.02 10.98 8.84
N LEU A 193 -12.74 10.92 8.44
CA LEU A 193 -12.13 9.76 7.75
C LEU A 193 -12.41 8.40 8.45
N SER A 194 -12.49 8.39 9.78
CA SER A 194 -12.87 7.21 10.56
C SER A 194 -14.33 6.79 10.36
N ASP A 195 -15.23 7.75 10.18
CA ASP A 195 -16.64 7.52 9.89
C ASP A 195 -16.82 7.08 8.44
N GLU A 196 -16.00 7.61 7.51
CA GLU A 196 -16.03 7.22 6.10
C GLU A 196 -15.76 5.72 5.95
N PHE A 197 -14.68 5.17 6.54
CA PHE A 197 -14.40 3.74 6.42
C PHE A 197 -15.51 2.87 7.01
N TYR A 198 -16.10 3.26 8.14
CA TYR A 198 -17.21 2.51 8.75
C TYR A 198 -18.47 2.55 7.85
N ASN A 199 -18.76 3.69 7.22
CA ASN A 199 -19.95 3.86 6.40
C ASN A 199 -19.78 3.45 4.94
N MET A 200 -18.54 3.19 4.49
CA MET A 200 -18.24 2.77 3.13
C MET A 200 -19.08 1.55 2.70
N PRO A 201 -19.64 1.56 1.48
CA PRO A 201 -20.47 0.45 0.97
C PRO A 201 -19.64 -0.75 0.47
N GLY A 202 -18.31 -0.65 0.46
CA GLY A 202 -17.41 -1.70 -0.01
C GLY A 202 -17.41 -2.97 0.84
N LEU A 203 -17.00 -4.08 0.24
CA LEU A 203 -16.94 -5.40 0.91
C LEU A 203 -15.98 -5.40 2.10
N GLY A 204 -14.83 -4.75 2.00
CA GLY A 204 -13.88 -4.64 3.12
C GLY A 204 -14.51 -3.94 4.33
N ALA A 205 -15.15 -2.79 4.11
CA ALA A 205 -15.87 -2.05 5.14
C ALA A 205 -17.04 -2.85 5.76
N LEU A 206 -17.78 -3.63 4.95
CA LEU A 206 -18.80 -4.55 5.45
C LEU A 206 -18.23 -5.58 6.43
N TYR A 207 -17.14 -6.25 6.05
CA TYR A 207 -16.49 -7.25 6.92
C TYR A 207 -15.91 -6.62 8.19
N SER A 208 -15.30 -5.44 8.09
CA SER A 208 -14.77 -4.70 9.25
C SER A 208 -15.87 -4.27 10.22
N ARG A 209 -17.04 -3.85 9.71
CA ARG A 209 -18.22 -3.57 10.55
C ARG A 209 -18.74 -4.81 11.26
N ALA A 210 -18.87 -5.92 10.53
CA ALA A 210 -19.31 -7.18 11.10
C ALA A 210 -18.32 -7.68 12.17
N SER A 211 -17.01 -7.52 11.93
CA SER A 211 -15.96 -7.84 12.90
C SER A 211 -16.09 -6.99 14.17
N THR A 212 -16.28 -5.68 14.01
CA THR A 212 -16.53 -4.76 15.12
C THR A 212 -17.76 -5.18 15.93
N TYR A 213 -18.86 -5.54 15.26
CA TYR A 213 -20.09 -5.95 15.93
C TYR A 213 -19.91 -7.23 16.76
N VAL A 214 -19.19 -8.22 16.22
CA VAL A 214 -19.02 -9.53 16.87
C VAL A 214 -17.93 -9.52 17.95
N PHE A 215 -16.82 -8.84 17.71
CA PHE A 215 -15.62 -8.92 18.56
C PHE A 215 -15.25 -7.61 19.26
N GLY A 216 -15.91 -6.49 18.94
CA GLY A 216 -15.49 -5.17 19.39
C GLY A 216 -14.18 -4.68 18.75
N ASP A 217 -13.74 -5.31 17.67
CA ASP A 217 -12.49 -5.01 16.98
C ASP A 217 -12.66 -5.20 15.47
N TRP A 218 -12.35 -4.16 14.70
CA TRP A 218 -12.50 -4.12 13.24
C TRP A 218 -11.42 -4.94 12.52
N ASN A 219 -10.28 -5.23 13.16
CA ASN A 219 -9.15 -5.97 12.58
C ASN A 219 -9.22 -7.49 12.79
N LYS A 220 -10.37 -8.00 13.24
CA LYS A 220 -10.63 -9.44 13.46
C LYS A 220 -11.44 -10.07 12.33
N CYS A 221 -11.43 -9.49 11.13
CA CYS A 221 -12.12 -10.02 9.95
C CYS A 221 -11.73 -11.48 9.65
N GLY A 222 -10.49 -11.88 9.88
CA GLY A 222 -10.06 -13.28 9.72
C GLY A 222 -10.72 -14.23 10.74
N GLU A 223 -10.89 -13.80 12.00
CA GLU A 223 -11.61 -14.56 13.02
C GLU A 223 -13.11 -14.65 12.69
N LEU A 224 -13.68 -13.59 12.11
CA LEU A 224 -15.06 -13.57 11.62
C LEU A 224 -15.27 -14.58 10.50
N VAL A 225 -14.42 -14.57 9.47
CA VAL A 225 -14.48 -15.54 8.36
C VAL A 225 -14.30 -16.96 8.89
N GLY A 226 -13.40 -17.17 9.85
CA GLY A 226 -13.20 -18.47 10.50
C GLY A 226 -14.43 -19.02 11.23
N ARG A 227 -15.40 -18.16 11.57
CA ARG A 227 -16.70 -18.57 12.14
C ARG A 227 -17.75 -18.92 11.09
N GLY A 228 -17.60 -18.46 9.85
CA GLY A 228 -18.58 -18.69 8.77
C GLY A 228 -19.06 -20.14 8.60
N PRO A 229 -18.21 -21.17 8.74
CA PRO A 229 -18.64 -22.57 8.66
C PRO A 229 -19.60 -23.04 9.76
N TYR A 230 -19.79 -22.27 10.84
CA TYR A 230 -20.53 -22.69 12.04
C TYR A 230 -21.94 -22.07 12.18
N GLY A 231 -22.38 -21.25 11.22
CA GLY A 231 -23.70 -20.60 11.23
C GLY A 231 -23.67 -19.19 11.77
#